data_AF-A0A7L8V3A4-F1
#
_entry.id   AF-A0A7L8V3A4-F1
#
_cell.length_a   1.000
_cell.length_b   1.000
_cell.length_c   1.000
_cell.angle_alpha   90.00
_cell.angle_beta   90.00
_cell.angle_gamma   90.00
#
_symmetry.space_group_name_H-M   'P 1'
#
loop_
_entity.id
_entity.type
_entity.pdbx_description
1 polymer ?
#
loop_
_entity_poly.entity_id
_entity_poly.type
_entity_poly.pdbx_seq_one_letter_code
_entity_poly.pdbx_strand_id
1 'polypeptide(L)'
;MLGISPLLLILSAIVFLLTMVRLNSCLFKPLLKHMDDREKAIKDDLANAKNNGADVDGMIAEANSIIAKAKTEANSIRDKAYNDASEIANSKLATAKSQLEDSYTKFTSSLEEEKANLKTTLLAQIPLYKEAVKAKVSSI
;
A
#
# COMPACT_ATOMS: atom_id res chain seq x y z
N MET A 1 91.16 -0.39 -45.21
CA MET A 1 90.59 0.96 -44.96
C MET A 1 89.12 0.88 -45.32
N LEU A 2 88.21 0.82 -44.32
CA LEU A 2 86.78 0.97 -44.61
C LEU A 2 86.61 2.36 -45.23
N GLY A 3 86.30 2.42 -46.52
CA GLY A 3 85.94 3.65 -47.21
C GLY A 3 84.56 4.11 -46.73
N ILE A 4 84.49 4.64 -45.51
CA ILE A 4 83.29 5.32 -45.01
C ILE A 4 83.19 6.61 -45.81
N SER A 5 82.30 6.65 -46.79
CA SER A 5 81.96 7.87 -47.51
C SER A 5 81.06 8.72 -46.61
N PRO A 6 81.52 9.88 -46.11
CA PRO A 6 80.73 10.74 -45.21
C PRO A 6 79.41 11.17 -45.85
N LEU A 7 79.39 11.28 -47.18
CA LEU A 7 78.21 11.64 -47.97
C LEU A 7 77.14 10.53 -47.96
N LEU A 8 77.52 9.25 -48.04
CA LEU A 8 76.58 8.13 -47.89
C LEU A 8 75.99 8.07 -46.48
N LEU A 9 76.80 8.36 -45.46
CA LEU A 9 76.35 8.35 -44.07
C LEU A 9 75.29 9.43 -43.85
N ILE A 10 75.54 10.67 -44.30
CA ILE A 10 74.58 11.77 -44.22
C ILE A 10 73.30 11.45 -45.00
N LEU A 11 73.41 10.91 -46.22
CA LEU A 11 72.24 10.54 -47.02
C LEU A 11 71.41 9.44 -46.33
N SER A 12 72.07 8.42 -45.79
CA SER A 12 71.40 7.35 -45.03
C SER A 12 70.70 7.86 -43.77
N ALA A 13 71.30 8.84 -43.07
CA ALA A 13 70.70 9.48 -41.92
C ALA A 13 69.45 10.30 -42.30
N ILE A 14 69.47 11.01 -43.43
CA ILE A 14 68.31 11.75 -43.94
C ILE A 14 67.17 10.79 -44.28
N VAL A 15 67.45 9.69 -44.98
CA VAL A 15 66.44 8.66 -45.32
C VAL A 15 65.89 8.00 -44.06
N PHE A 16 66.75 7.70 -43.08
CA PHE A 16 66.34 7.16 -41.79
C PHE A 16 65.41 8.13 -41.04
N LEU A 17 65.75 9.42 -40.97
CA LEU A 17 64.88 10.40 -40.31
C LEU A 17 63.55 10.58 -41.04
N LEU A 18 63.55 10.61 -42.38
CA LEU A 18 62.33 10.66 -43.18
C LEU A 18 61.41 9.45 -42.92
N THR A 19 61.98 8.24 -42.91
CA THR A 19 61.23 7.01 -42.64
C THR A 19 60.74 6.96 -41.20
N MET A 20 61.53 7.41 -40.23
CA MET A 20 61.14 7.51 -38.82
C MET A 20 59.94 8.46 -38.63
N VAL A 21 59.97 9.65 -39.25
CA VAL A 21 58.87 10.62 -39.20
C VAL A 21 57.61 10.04 -39.86
N ARG A 22 57.77 9.39 -41.03
CA ARG A 22 56.65 8.75 -41.73
C ARG A 22 56.03 7.63 -40.89
N LEU A 23 56.85 6.83 -40.22
CA LEU A 23 56.41 5.74 -39.35
C LEU A 23 55.72 6.24 -38.07
N ASN A 24 56.21 7.33 -37.48
CA ASN A 24 55.57 7.98 -36.33
C ASN A 24 54.09 8.34 -36.62
N SER A 25 53.85 8.97 -37.77
CA SER A 25 52.49 9.33 -38.18
C SER A 25 51.67 8.11 -38.63
N CYS A 26 52.29 7.13 -39.29
CA CYS A 26 51.57 6.00 -39.89
C CYS A 26 51.21 4.88 -38.91
N LEU A 27 52.04 4.64 -37.89
CA LEU A 27 51.94 3.45 -37.04
C LEU A 27 51.86 3.82 -35.56
N PHE A 28 52.85 4.57 -35.05
CA PHE A 28 52.94 4.82 -33.61
C PHE A 28 51.76 5.65 -33.09
N LYS A 29 51.40 6.75 -33.76
CA LYS A 29 50.22 7.56 -33.38
C LYS A 29 48.90 6.77 -33.40
N PRO A 30 48.51 6.07 -34.49
CA PRO A 30 47.25 5.33 -34.49
C PRO A 30 47.26 4.15 -33.50
N LEU A 31 48.40 3.50 -33.28
CA LEU A 31 48.53 2.41 -32.31
C LEU A 31 48.31 2.90 -30.88
N LEU A 32 48.99 3.98 -30.48
CA LEU A 32 48.84 4.58 -29.15
C LEU A 32 47.41 5.09 -28.95
N LYS A 33 46.83 5.74 -29.96
CA LYS A 33 45.43 6.17 -29.92
C LYS A 33 44.49 4.99 -29.67
N HIS A 34 44.71 3.84 -30.31
CA HIS A 34 43.90 2.64 -30.06
C HIS A 34 44.06 2.10 -28.64
N MET A 35 45.25 2.22 -28.04
CA MET A 35 45.46 1.84 -26.64
C MET A 35 44.70 2.78 -25.70
N ASP A 36 44.81 4.08 -25.90
CA ASP A 36 44.11 5.10 -25.11
C ASP A 36 42.58 4.97 -25.25
N ASP A 37 42.08 4.77 -26.48
CA ASP A 37 40.65 4.60 -26.75
C ASP A 37 40.12 3.33 -26.05
N ARG A 38 40.92 2.24 -25.99
CA ARG A 38 40.56 1.02 -25.24
C ARG A 38 40.57 1.23 -23.74
N GLU A 39 41.59 1.89 -23.21
CA GLU A 39 41.67 2.19 -21.77
C GLU A 39 40.49 3.05 -21.33
N LYS A 40 40.15 4.07 -22.13
CA LYS A 40 38.99 4.91 -21.90
C LYS A 40 37.68 4.12 -21.96
N ALA A 41 37.49 3.29 -22.98
CA ALA A 41 36.29 2.46 -23.10
C ALA A 41 36.11 1.53 -21.90
N ILE A 42 37.17 0.85 -21.46
CA ILE A 42 37.12 -0.04 -20.27
C ILE A 42 36.77 0.74 -19.01
N LYS A 43 37.34 1.93 -18.84
CA LYS A 43 37.06 2.79 -17.69
C LYS A 43 35.60 3.27 -17.69
N ASP A 44 35.09 3.67 -18.85
CA ASP A 44 33.70 4.09 -19.01
C ASP A 44 32.74 2.93 -18.77
N ASP A 45 33.02 1.74 -19.30
CA ASP A 45 32.23 0.51 -19.07
C ASP A 45 32.19 0.13 -17.58
N LEU A 46 33.32 0.22 -16.87
CA LEU A 46 33.39 -0.06 -15.43
C LEU A 46 32.60 0.97 -14.62
N ALA A 47 32.71 2.25 -14.97
CA ALA A 47 31.95 3.31 -14.33
C ALA A 47 30.43 3.13 -14.54
N ASN A 48 30.01 2.80 -15.77
CA ASN A 48 28.61 2.53 -16.10
C ASN A 48 28.09 1.29 -15.37
N ALA A 49 28.86 0.20 -15.32
CA ALA A 49 28.48 -1.00 -14.58
C ALA A 49 28.30 -0.72 -13.07
N LYS A 50 29.19 0.09 -12.49
CA LYS A 50 29.09 0.50 -11.08
C LYS A 50 27.90 1.41 -10.81
N ASN A 51 27.65 2.41 -11.66
CA ASN A 51 26.50 3.31 -11.52
C ASN A 51 25.18 2.55 -11.68
N ASN A 52 25.07 1.69 -12.70
CA ASN A 52 23.88 0.86 -12.89
C ASN A 52 23.62 -0.06 -11.69
N GLY A 53 24.66 -0.64 -11.08
CA GLY A 53 24.52 -1.44 -9.86
C GLY A 53 24.00 -0.62 -8.67
N ALA A 54 24.55 0.58 -8.45
CA ALA A 54 24.12 1.47 -7.39
C ALA A 54 22.68 1.98 -7.57
N ASP A 55 22.28 2.27 -8.82
CA ASP A 55 20.92 2.68 -9.15
C ASP A 55 19.93 1.54 -8.87
N VAL A 56 20.28 0.29 -9.20
CA VAL A 56 19.45 -0.88 -8.89
C VAL A 56 19.25 -1.05 -7.38
N ASP A 57 20.32 -0.96 -6.58
CA ASP A 57 20.21 -1.05 -5.12
C ASP A 57 19.35 0.09 -4.54
N GLY A 58 19.49 1.30 -5.08
CA GLY A 58 18.65 2.45 -4.72
C GLY A 58 17.17 2.22 -5.04
N MET A 59 16.86 1.72 -6.24
CA MET A 59 15.51 1.38 -6.67
C MET A 59 14.89 0.27 -5.80
N ILE A 60 15.68 -0.74 -5.40
CA ILE A 60 15.22 -1.81 -4.51
C ILE A 60 14.90 -1.24 -3.11
N ALA A 61 15.75 -0.36 -2.57
CA ALA A 61 15.52 0.29 -1.29
C ALA A 61 14.25 1.16 -1.31
N GLU A 62 14.04 1.93 -2.38
CA GLU A 62 12.83 2.73 -2.57
C GLU A 62 11.58 1.86 -2.70
N ALA A 63 11.62 0.81 -3.50
CA ALA A 63 10.52 -0.15 -3.65
C ALA A 63 10.15 -0.79 -2.30
N ASN A 64 11.14 -1.22 -1.51
CA ASN A 64 10.91 -1.77 -0.16
C ASN A 64 10.29 -0.74 0.79
N SER A 65 10.73 0.52 0.72
CA SER A 65 10.15 1.64 1.49
C SER A 65 8.68 1.89 1.13
N ILE A 66 8.35 1.89 -0.17
CA ILE A 66 6.98 2.04 -0.66
C ILE A 66 6.10 0.88 -0.17
N ILE A 67 6.58 -0.37 -0.30
CA ILE A 67 5.85 -1.55 0.17
C ILE A 67 5.61 -1.49 1.69
N ALA A 68 6.61 -1.06 2.47
CA ALA A 68 6.48 -0.91 3.91
C ALA A 68 5.43 0.15 4.28
N LYS A 69 5.46 1.32 3.62
CA LYS A 69 4.45 2.37 3.81
C LYS A 69 3.05 1.89 3.44
N ALA A 70 2.89 1.24 2.29
CA ALA A 70 1.62 0.69 1.83
C ALA A 70 1.06 -0.36 2.81
N LYS A 71 1.91 -1.20 3.40
CA LYS A 71 1.49 -2.16 4.45
C LYS A 71 1.00 -1.45 5.70
N THR A 72 1.71 -0.43 6.16
CA THR A 72 1.30 0.36 7.33
C THR A 72 -0.03 1.09 7.09
N GLU A 73 -0.20 1.70 5.92
CA GLU A 73 -1.46 2.35 5.54
C GLU A 73 -2.61 1.34 5.44
N ALA A 74 -2.39 0.18 4.81
CA ALA A 74 -3.40 -0.86 4.73
C ALA A 74 -3.84 -1.38 6.11
N ASN A 75 -2.90 -1.53 7.05
CA ASN A 75 -3.21 -1.90 8.42
C ASN A 75 -4.00 -0.78 9.12
N SER A 76 -3.58 0.48 8.97
CA SER A 76 -4.30 1.63 9.52
C SER A 76 -5.74 1.73 9.02
N ILE A 77 -5.96 1.48 7.72
CA ILE A 77 -7.31 1.46 7.11
C ILE A 77 -8.15 0.31 7.70
N ARG A 78 -7.57 -0.88 7.83
CA ARG A 78 -8.27 -2.03 8.42
C ARG A 78 -8.65 -1.78 9.88
N ASP A 79 -7.73 -1.24 10.66
CA ASP A 79 -7.96 -0.95 12.07
C ASP A 79 -9.04 0.12 12.24
N LYS A 80 -9.01 1.20 11.42
CA LYS A 80 -10.08 2.20 11.38
C LYS A 80 -11.42 1.58 11.00
N ALA A 81 -11.48 0.80 9.93
CA ALA A 81 -12.71 0.16 9.50
C ALA A 81 -13.28 -0.80 10.57
N TYR A 82 -12.41 -1.51 11.29
CA TYR A 82 -12.82 -2.38 12.39
C TYR A 82 -13.37 -1.58 13.57
N ASN A 83 -12.69 -0.51 13.97
CA ASN A 83 -13.13 0.37 15.05
C ASN A 83 -14.46 1.05 14.72
N ASP A 84 -14.60 1.60 13.52
CA ASP A 84 -15.83 2.25 13.05
C ASP A 84 -17.00 1.24 13.03
N ALA A 85 -16.75 0.02 12.53
CA ALA A 85 -17.77 -1.03 12.53
C ALA A 85 -18.17 -1.45 13.96
N SER A 86 -17.20 -1.55 14.87
CA SER A 86 -17.44 -1.87 16.28
C SER A 86 -18.24 -0.76 16.97
N GLU A 87 -17.92 0.50 16.72
CA GLU A 87 -18.65 1.66 17.26
C GLU A 87 -20.09 1.69 16.74
N ILE A 88 -20.30 1.48 15.44
CA ILE A 88 -21.64 1.39 14.85
C ILE A 88 -22.43 0.23 15.45
N ALA A 89 -21.80 -0.93 15.65
CA ALA A 89 -22.45 -2.08 16.26
C ALA A 89 -22.87 -1.79 17.71
N ASN A 90 -21.99 -1.19 18.50
CA ASN A 90 -22.26 -0.80 19.89
C ASN A 90 -23.37 0.26 19.97
N SER A 91 -23.35 1.26 19.10
CA SER A 91 -24.37 2.31 19.02
C SER A 91 -25.74 1.73 18.65
N LYS A 92 -25.79 0.83 17.65
CA LYS A 92 -27.03 0.12 17.29
C LYS A 92 -27.55 -0.74 18.43
N LEU A 93 -26.67 -1.45 19.13
CA LEU A 93 -27.05 -2.29 20.26
C LEU A 93 -27.58 -1.46 21.44
N ALA A 94 -26.94 -0.32 21.75
CA ALA A 94 -27.41 0.62 22.76
C ALA A 94 -28.78 1.20 22.40
N THR A 95 -28.96 1.63 21.15
CA THR A 95 -30.24 2.14 20.65
C THR A 95 -31.34 1.08 20.72
N ALA A 96 -31.06 -0.15 20.30
CA ALA A 96 -32.02 -1.25 20.36
C ALA A 96 -32.41 -1.60 21.80
N LYS A 97 -31.46 -1.57 22.74
CA LYS A 97 -31.74 -1.76 24.17
C LYS A 97 -32.64 -0.65 24.72
N SER A 98 -32.33 0.61 24.43
CA SER A 98 -33.15 1.75 24.85
C SER A 98 -34.57 1.65 24.29
N GLN A 99 -34.72 1.33 23.00
CA GLN A 99 -36.04 1.14 22.38
C GLN A 99 -36.81 -0.03 22.99
N LEU A 100 -36.12 -1.11 23.37
CA LEU A 100 -36.74 -2.24 24.04
C LEU A 100 -37.23 -1.87 25.45
N GLU A 101 -36.42 -1.14 26.22
CA GLU A 101 -36.82 -0.65 27.55
C GLU A 101 -38.02 0.31 27.47
N ASP A 102 -38.02 1.24 26.50
CA ASP A 102 -39.15 2.14 26.23
C ASP A 102 -40.41 1.37 25.82
N SER A 103 -40.26 0.35 24.98
CA SER A 103 -41.39 -0.48 24.54
C SER A 103 -41.94 -1.33 25.68
N TYR A 104 -41.05 -1.86 26.53
CA TYR A 104 -41.43 -2.65 27.69
C TYR A 104 -42.16 -1.81 28.73
N THR A 105 -41.67 -0.63 29.06
CA THR A 105 -42.33 0.30 30.00
C THR A 105 -43.71 0.76 29.50
N LYS A 106 -43.83 1.03 28.20
CA LYS A 106 -45.13 1.31 27.56
C LYS A 106 -46.08 0.10 27.66
N PHE A 107 -45.60 -1.09 27.34
CA PHE A 107 -46.39 -2.32 27.43
C PHE A 107 -46.86 -2.60 28.86
N THR A 108 -46.00 -2.45 29.87
CA THR A 108 -46.40 -2.64 31.28
C THR A 108 -47.43 -1.61 31.72
N SER A 109 -47.31 -0.36 31.26
CA SER A 109 -48.27 0.70 31.59
C SER A 109 -49.63 0.43 30.96
N SER A 110 -49.67 0.06 29.67
CA SER A 110 -50.93 -0.30 28.99
C SER A 110 -51.56 -1.54 29.60
N LEU A 111 -50.77 -2.52 30.05
CA LEU A 111 -51.26 -3.73 30.68
C LEU A 111 -51.93 -3.45 32.04
N GLU A 112 -51.37 -2.56 32.85
CA GLU A 112 -52.01 -2.12 34.09
C GLU A 112 -53.29 -1.32 33.83
N GLU A 113 -53.32 -0.47 32.79
CA GLU A 113 -54.51 0.27 32.38
C GLU A 113 -55.63 -0.68 31.88
N GLU A 114 -55.31 -1.63 31.00
CA GLU A 114 -56.23 -2.65 30.52
C GLU A 114 -56.77 -3.51 31.66
N LYS A 115 -55.94 -3.88 32.61
CA LYS A 115 -56.34 -4.66 33.80
C LYS A 115 -57.29 -3.87 34.69
N ALA A 116 -57.04 -2.57 34.89
CA ALA A 116 -57.94 -1.69 35.63
C ALA A 116 -59.29 -1.53 34.92
N ASN A 117 -59.27 -1.29 33.61
CA ASN A 117 -60.48 -1.21 32.79
C ASN A 117 -61.27 -2.52 32.81
N LEU A 118 -60.61 -3.66 32.60
CA LEU A 118 -61.23 -4.99 32.64
C LEU A 118 -61.91 -5.24 33.99
N LYS A 119 -61.22 -4.94 35.10
CA LYS A 119 -61.79 -5.08 36.45
C LYS A 119 -63.04 -4.22 36.63
N THR A 120 -63.01 -2.99 36.14
CA THR A 120 -64.13 -2.05 36.23
C THR A 120 -65.32 -2.53 35.39
N THR A 121 -65.08 -2.97 34.16
CA THR A 121 -66.10 -3.56 33.28
C THR A 121 -66.69 -4.83 33.89
N LEU A 122 -65.86 -5.72 34.45
CA LEU A 122 -66.33 -6.94 35.12
C LEU A 122 -67.27 -6.61 36.27
N LEU A 123 -66.87 -5.67 37.15
CA LEU A 123 -67.69 -5.23 38.28
C LEU A 123 -69.03 -4.62 37.83
N ALA A 124 -69.02 -3.83 36.74
CA ALA A 124 -70.24 -3.27 36.16
C ALA A 124 -71.16 -4.34 35.56
N GLN A 125 -70.61 -5.45 35.05
CA GLN A 125 -71.37 -6.55 34.45
C GLN A 125 -71.79 -7.64 35.44
N ILE A 126 -71.23 -7.70 36.66
CA ILE A 126 -71.65 -8.66 37.70
C ILE A 126 -73.17 -8.70 37.94
N PRO A 127 -73.89 -7.56 38.04
CA PRO A 127 -75.34 -7.57 38.22
C PRO A 127 -76.08 -8.21 37.03
N LEU A 128 -75.64 -7.93 35.81
CA LEU A 128 -76.22 -8.50 34.58
C LEU A 128 -75.99 -10.01 34.50
N TYR A 129 -74.77 -10.47 34.83
CA TYR A 129 -74.47 -11.90 34.91
C TYR A 129 -75.28 -12.59 36.01
N LYS A 130 -75.45 -11.95 37.18
CA LYS A 130 -76.24 -12.48 38.29
C LYS A 130 -77.71 -12.65 37.91
N GLU A 131 -78.31 -11.66 37.26
CA GLU A 131 -79.69 -11.74 36.77
C GLU A 131 -79.84 -12.81 35.66
N ALA A 132 -78.89 -12.89 34.72
CA ALA A 132 -78.89 -13.91 33.67
C ALA A 132 -78.79 -15.34 34.24
N VAL A 133 -77.92 -15.56 35.24
CA VAL A 133 -77.80 -16.85 35.94
C VAL A 133 -79.08 -17.16 36.71
N LYS A 134 -79.63 -16.20 37.45
CA LYS A 134 -80.88 -16.38 38.21
C LYS A 134 -82.05 -16.74 37.28
N ALA A 135 -82.18 -16.07 36.15
CA ALA A 135 -83.19 -16.38 35.13
C ALA A 135 -83.04 -17.82 34.59
N LYS A 136 -81.82 -18.27 34.30
CA LYS A 136 -81.53 -19.64 33.83
C LYS A 136 -81.78 -20.72 34.88
N VAL A 137 -81.52 -20.43 36.16
CA VAL A 137 -81.78 -21.35 37.28
C VAL A 137 -83.27 -21.39 37.62
N SER A 138 -84.01 -20.29 37.45
CA SER A 138 -85.45 -20.24 37.69
C SER A 138 -86.28 -20.81 36.54
N SER A 139 -85.66 -21.08 35.38
CA SER A 139 -86.26 -21.75 34.22
C SER A 139 -86.01 -23.27 34.20
N ILE A 140 -85.43 -23.83 35.26
CA ILE A 140 -85.26 -25.27 35.54
C ILE A 140 -86.17 -25.60 36.72
#